data_AF-A0A978UK96-F1
#
_entry.id   AF-A0A978UK96-F1
#
_cell.length_a   1.000
_cell.length_b   1.000
_cell.length_c   1.000
_cell.angle_alpha   90.00
_cell.angle_beta   90.00
_cell.angle_gamma   90.00
#
_symmetry.space_group_name_H-M   'P 1'
#
loop_
_entity.id
_entity.type
_entity.pdbx_description
1 polymer ?
#
loop_
_entity_poly.entity_id
_entity_poly.type
_entity_poly.pdbx_seq_one_letter_code
_entity_poly.pdbx_strand_id
1 'polypeptide(L)'
;MPRDGDYVYAKDPRAVLKKKHAAKAQDPIAVLKKKLAAKAYRKTHSNAEENSYATYCPDESSNPKGGLGTCLGDLYSISWMEDWSFLSELFVILSPQVLKRTGNRTNTYSSHVMQYVNTTLRRDFLSAFVASNVFPHKSTSTEEVSSPSVSGVVDQRDANLLHFRNNGPVGSLEKLKAKRQLDDEISRRKHVDCSINQIGKLLFGQKKSLKVLNNVRSPGQAVVDDWHCLKKLLRPSIYIFTEIL
;
A
#
# COMPACT_ATOMS: atom_id res chain seq x y z
N MET A 1 -20.15 7.79 -3.49
CA MET A 1 -18.74 7.61 -3.09
C MET A 1 -18.61 8.04 -1.63
N PRO A 2 -17.61 7.58 -0.86
CA PRO A 2 -17.29 8.20 0.43
C PRO A 2 -17.06 9.70 0.24
N ARG A 3 -17.38 10.54 1.22
CA ARG A 3 -17.03 11.97 1.15
C ARG A 3 -15.52 12.12 1.36
N ASP A 4 -14.94 13.25 0.95
CA ASP A 4 -13.53 13.54 1.29
C ASP A 4 -13.32 13.40 2.81
N GLY A 5 -12.33 12.58 3.19
CA GLY A 5 -12.02 12.25 4.58
C GLY A 5 -12.61 10.95 5.12
N ASP A 6 -13.53 10.27 4.40
CA ASP A 6 -14.08 9.00 4.85
C ASP A 6 -13.16 7.80 4.49
N TYR A 7 -12.62 7.12 5.51
CA TYR A 7 -11.85 5.89 5.31
C TYR A 7 -12.71 4.73 4.80
N VAL A 8 -12.14 3.90 3.91
CA VAL A 8 -12.76 2.67 3.42
C VAL A 8 -12.40 1.49 4.33
N TYR A 9 -13.40 0.87 4.94
CA TYR A 9 -13.20 -0.28 5.83
C TYR A 9 -13.31 -1.59 5.05
N ALA A 10 -12.45 -2.56 5.32
CA ALA A 10 -12.35 -3.79 4.52
C ALA A 10 -13.67 -4.57 4.34
N LYS A 11 -14.61 -4.49 5.30
CA LYS A 11 -15.95 -5.08 5.15
C LYS A 11 -16.78 -4.48 4.01
N ASP A 12 -16.60 -3.20 3.72
CA ASP A 12 -17.43 -2.43 2.79
C ASP A 12 -17.19 -2.84 1.32
N PRO A 13 -15.95 -2.84 0.78
CA PRO A 13 -15.71 -3.30 -0.58
C PRO A 13 -16.00 -4.80 -0.74
N ARG A 14 -15.79 -5.61 0.32
CA ARG A 14 -16.21 -7.03 0.30
C ARG A 14 -17.73 -7.16 0.15
N ALA A 15 -18.51 -6.35 0.87
CA ALA A 15 -19.97 -6.35 0.75
C ALA A 15 -20.43 -5.87 -0.63
N VAL A 16 -19.80 -4.81 -1.16
CA VAL A 16 -20.08 -4.31 -2.53
C VAL A 16 -19.81 -5.39 -3.57
N LEU A 17 -18.68 -6.11 -3.48
CA LEU A 17 -18.34 -7.19 -4.40
C LEU A 17 -19.34 -8.36 -4.31
N LYS A 18 -19.80 -8.72 -3.09
CA LYS A 18 -20.86 -9.72 -2.91
C LYS A 18 -22.19 -9.28 -3.52
N LYS A 19 -22.60 -8.04 -3.31
CA LYS A 19 -23.83 -7.47 -3.93
C LYS A 19 -23.72 -7.46 -5.45
N LYS A 20 -22.58 -7.01 -6.00
CA LYS A 20 -22.31 -7.04 -7.44
C LYS A 20 -22.36 -8.45 -8.02
N HIS A 21 -21.86 -9.44 -7.29
CA HIS A 21 -21.99 -10.84 -7.67
C HIS A 21 -23.45 -11.33 -7.67
N ALA A 22 -24.24 -10.96 -6.65
CA ALA A 22 -25.63 -11.38 -6.51
C ALA A 22 -26.58 -10.74 -7.54
N ALA A 23 -26.33 -9.49 -7.95
CA ALA A 23 -27.21 -8.68 -8.80
C ALA A 23 -27.32 -9.11 -10.28
N LYS A 24 -27.06 -10.39 -10.61
CA LYS A 24 -27.11 -11.03 -11.95
C LYS A 24 -27.35 -10.06 -13.14
N ALA A 25 -26.33 -9.29 -13.53
CA ALA A 25 -26.42 -8.43 -14.70
C ALA A 25 -26.63 -9.25 -15.99
N GLN A 26 -27.56 -8.80 -16.85
CA GLN A 26 -28.08 -9.52 -18.02
C GLN A 26 -27.20 -9.43 -19.29
N ASP A 27 -26.09 -8.70 -19.26
CA ASP A 27 -25.15 -8.57 -20.39
C ASP A 27 -24.06 -9.67 -20.34
N PRO A 28 -23.74 -10.41 -21.42
CA PRO A 28 -22.67 -11.42 -21.45
C PRO A 28 -21.28 -10.91 -21.01
N ILE A 29 -20.92 -9.65 -21.28
CA ILE A 29 -19.69 -9.03 -20.75
C ILE A 29 -19.82 -8.82 -19.24
N ALA A 30 -21.01 -8.45 -18.76
CA ALA A 30 -21.30 -8.32 -17.34
C ALA A 30 -21.34 -9.68 -16.62
N VAL A 31 -21.75 -10.77 -17.28
CA VAL A 31 -21.67 -12.15 -16.77
C VAL A 31 -20.20 -12.59 -16.61
N LEU A 32 -19.33 -12.22 -17.55
CA LEU A 32 -17.88 -12.46 -17.45
C LEU A 32 -17.27 -11.67 -16.28
N LYS A 33 -17.56 -10.36 -16.19
CA LYS A 33 -17.18 -9.48 -15.07
C LYS A 33 -17.76 -9.95 -13.71
N LYS A 34 -18.85 -10.73 -13.72
CA LYS A 34 -19.52 -11.25 -12.52
C LYS A 34 -18.89 -12.55 -12.01
N LYS A 35 -18.57 -13.52 -12.89
CA LYS A 35 -17.73 -14.67 -12.51
C LYS A 35 -16.40 -14.18 -11.93
N LEU A 36 -15.88 -13.09 -12.48
CA LEU A 36 -14.67 -12.38 -12.02
C LEU A 36 -14.83 -11.74 -10.64
N ALA A 37 -15.96 -11.06 -10.35
CA ALA A 37 -16.19 -10.48 -9.02
C ALA A 37 -16.37 -11.56 -7.92
N ALA A 38 -16.94 -12.72 -8.26
CA ALA A 38 -17.09 -13.87 -7.37
C ALA A 38 -15.75 -14.53 -7.03
N LYS A 39 -14.88 -14.64 -8.05
CA LYS A 39 -13.52 -15.19 -7.97
C LYS A 39 -12.46 -14.09 -7.97
N ALA A 40 -12.77 -12.93 -7.38
CA ALA A 40 -11.93 -11.75 -7.47
C ALA A 40 -10.54 -12.07 -6.93
N TYR A 41 -9.62 -12.31 -7.86
CA TYR A 41 -8.21 -12.48 -7.60
C TYR A 41 -7.70 -11.16 -7.03
N ARG A 42 -7.12 -11.22 -5.84
CA ARG A 42 -6.59 -10.03 -5.18
C ARG A 42 -5.16 -10.27 -4.78
N LYS A 43 -4.38 -9.23 -4.95
CA LYS A 43 -3.04 -9.15 -4.42
C LYS A 43 -2.87 -7.89 -3.62
N THR A 44 -2.03 -7.99 -2.62
CA THR A 44 -1.65 -6.87 -1.77
C THR A 44 -0.14 -6.75 -1.75
N HIS A 45 0.33 -5.52 -1.64
CA HIS A 45 1.73 -5.13 -1.59
C HIS A 45 2.48 -5.78 -0.43
N SER A 46 1.81 -5.92 0.72
CA SER A 46 2.32 -6.55 1.94
C SER A 46 1.28 -7.49 2.57
N ASN A 47 1.69 -8.21 3.62
CA ASN A 47 0.78 -8.97 4.47
C ASN A 47 0.06 -8.05 5.48
N ALA A 48 -0.68 -8.64 6.41
CA ALA A 48 -1.48 -7.86 7.38
C ALA A 48 -0.64 -7.21 8.50
N GLU A 49 0.66 -7.48 8.55
CA GLU A 49 1.57 -7.14 9.65
C GLU A 49 2.71 -6.21 9.19
N GLU A 50 3.00 -6.21 7.90
CA GLU A 50 4.12 -5.50 7.31
C GLU A 50 3.69 -4.23 6.61
N ASN A 51 4.62 -3.26 6.60
CA ASN A 51 4.49 -2.06 5.79
C ASN A 51 4.78 -2.37 4.32
N SER A 52 4.27 -1.50 3.46
CA SER A 52 4.70 -1.34 2.07
C SER A 52 5.76 -0.25 1.98
N TYR A 53 6.49 -0.22 0.87
CA TYR A 53 7.66 0.63 0.70
C TYR A 53 7.55 1.49 -0.55
N ALA A 54 7.92 2.76 -0.41
CA ALA A 54 8.17 3.65 -1.53
C ALA A 54 9.56 3.38 -2.11
N THR A 55 9.74 3.65 -3.40
CA THR A 55 11.01 3.50 -4.12
C THR A 55 11.27 4.72 -5.01
N TYR A 56 12.49 4.82 -5.55
CA TYR A 56 12.96 5.99 -6.29
C TYR A 56 12.83 7.26 -5.44
N CYS A 57 13.19 7.12 -4.17
CA CYS A 57 13.26 8.22 -3.24
C CYS A 57 14.61 8.94 -3.36
N PRO A 58 14.65 10.28 -3.22
CA PRO A 58 15.89 11.04 -3.24
C PRO A 58 16.73 10.76 -1.98
N ASP A 59 18.04 10.56 -2.14
CA ASP A 59 18.97 10.56 -1.02
C ASP A 59 19.38 11.99 -0.65
N GLU A 60 19.65 12.24 0.63
CA GLU A 60 20.05 13.58 1.11
C GLU A 60 21.30 14.13 0.41
N SER A 61 22.23 13.26 0.01
CA SER A 61 23.49 13.64 -0.63
C SER A 61 23.41 13.72 -2.15
N SER A 62 22.42 13.07 -2.77
CA SER A 62 22.32 12.95 -4.22
C SER A 62 21.29 13.86 -4.84
N ASN A 63 20.46 14.56 -4.05
CA ASN A 63 19.38 15.38 -4.58
C ASN A 63 19.96 16.54 -5.41
N PRO A 64 19.96 16.43 -6.76
CA PRO A 64 20.57 17.46 -7.58
C PRO A 64 19.73 18.73 -7.45
N LYS A 65 20.34 19.90 -7.64
CA LYS A 65 19.59 21.17 -7.65
C LYS A 65 18.44 21.05 -8.68
N GLY A 66 17.20 20.93 -8.20
CA GLY A 66 16.01 20.74 -9.03
C GLY A 66 15.36 19.35 -9.00
N GLY A 67 15.89 18.39 -8.24
CA GLY A 67 15.26 17.08 -8.03
C GLY A 67 13.95 17.16 -7.25
N LEU A 68 13.01 16.26 -7.57
CA LEU A 68 11.78 16.11 -6.79
C LEU A 68 12.14 15.61 -5.40
N GLY A 69 11.88 16.42 -4.37
CA GLY A 69 12.11 16.05 -2.96
C GLY A 69 11.09 15.03 -2.44
N THR A 70 10.68 14.05 -3.23
CA THR A 70 9.69 13.02 -2.87
C THR A 70 9.97 11.73 -3.64
N CYS A 71 9.50 10.60 -3.13
CA CYS A 71 9.56 9.33 -3.85
C CYS A 71 8.66 9.35 -5.09
N LEU A 72 9.11 8.71 -6.18
CA LEU A 72 8.39 8.69 -7.46
C LEU A 72 7.44 7.52 -7.62
N GLY A 73 7.52 6.51 -6.76
CA GLY A 73 6.48 5.49 -6.72
C GLY A 73 6.61 4.50 -5.57
N ASP A 74 5.82 3.44 -5.68
CA ASP A 74 5.72 2.36 -4.71
C ASP A 74 6.42 1.11 -5.25
N LEU A 75 7.14 0.42 -4.37
CA LEU A 75 8.03 -0.69 -4.70
C LEU A 75 7.29 -1.82 -5.43
N TYR A 76 6.13 -2.25 -4.93
CA TYR A 76 5.36 -3.30 -5.59
C TYR A 76 4.80 -2.81 -6.92
N SER A 77 4.26 -1.59 -6.95
CA SER A 77 3.62 -1.03 -8.13
C SER A 77 4.60 -0.88 -9.29
N ILE A 78 5.77 -0.30 -9.02
CA ILE A 78 6.85 -0.16 -9.99
C ILE A 78 7.37 -1.53 -10.41
N SER A 79 7.55 -2.46 -9.46
CA SER A 79 8.07 -3.80 -9.77
C SER A 79 7.26 -4.50 -10.86
N TRP A 80 5.92 -4.45 -10.79
CA TRP A 80 5.08 -5.09 -11.81
C TRP A 80 4.90 -4.22 -13.06
N MET A 81 4.88 -2.89 -12.94
CA MET A 81 4.72 -2.01 -14.11
C MET A 81 5.95 -1.99 -15.03
N GLU A 82 7.16 -2.09 -14.47
CA GLU A 82 8.40 -2.10 -15.28
C GLU A 82 8.68 -3.48 -15.88
N ASP A 83 8.31 -4.56 -15.19
CA ASP A 83 8.40 -5.93 -15.70
C ASP A 83 7.34 -6.25 -16.77
N TRP A 84 6.42 -5.31 -17.03
CA TRP A 84 5.37 -5.43 -18.05
C TRP A 84 5.92 -5.67 -19.48
N SER A 85 7.19 -5.34 -19.72
CA SER A 85 7.79 -5.31 -21.06
C SER A 85 8.22 -6.68 -21.61
N PHE A 86 8.27 -7.76 -20.81
CA PHE A 86 8.98 -8.98 -21.22
C PHE A 86 8.21 -10.31 -21.20
N LEU A 87 6.98 -10.38 -20.70
CA LEU A 87 6.28 -11.67 -20.56
C LEU A 87 4.85 -11.62 -21.09
N SER A 88 4.53 -12.61 -21.93
CA SER A 88 3.19 -12.88 -22.43
C SER A 88 2.16 -12.88 -21.30
N GLU A 89 1.25 -11.90 -21.32
CA GLU A 89 -0.14 -11.83 -20.81
C GLU A 89 -0.57 -12.53 -19.51
N LEU A 90 0.30 -13.14 -18.71
CA LEU A 90 -0.16 -14.07 -17.69
C LEU A 90 0.53 -14.03 -16.34
N PHE A 91 1.71 -13.42 -16.25
CA PHE A 91 2.58 -13.65 -15.11
C PHE A 91 3.21 -12.39 -14.53
N VAL A 92 2.93 -11.19 -15.02
CA VAL A 92 3.64 -9.97 -14.59
C VAL A 92 3.56 -9.77 -13.07
N ILE A 93 2.42 -10.04 -12.43
CA ILE A 93 2.26 -9.84 -10.98
C ILE A 93 2.75 -11.04 -10.15
N LEU A 94 2.92 -12.23 -10.75
CA LEU A 94 3.49 -13.44 -10.12
C LEU A 94 4.93 -13.71 -10.59
N SER A 95 5.54 -12.79 -11.34
CA SER A 95 6.84 -13.07 -11.88
C SER A 95 7.79 -13.24 -10.69
N PRO A 96 8.68 -14.23 -10.73
CA PRO A 96 9.74 -14.35 -9.75
C PRO A 96 10.49 -13.02 -9.58
N GLN A 97 10.51 -12.17 -10.61
CA GLN A 97 11.08 -10.83 -10.56
C GLN A 97 10.33 -9.88 -9.63
N VAL A 98 8.99 -9.76 -9.73
CA VAL A 98 8.22 -8.90 -8.80
C VAL A 98 8.36 -9.37 -7.36
N LEU A 99 8.28 -10.68 -7.12
CA LEU A 99 8.46 -11.24 -5.78
C LEU A 99 9.89 -11.04 -5.27
N LYS A 100 10.90 -11.16 -6.13
CA LYS A 100 12.29 -10.91 -5.77
C LYS A 100 12.56 -9.43 -5.49
N ARG A 101 11.95 -8.50 -6.23
CA ARG A 101 12.11 -7.04 -6.02
C ARG A 101 11.42 -6.56 -4.75
N THR A 102 10.24 -7.11 -4.44
CA THR A 102 9.43 -6.70 -3.27
C THR A 102 9.77 -7.45 -1.99
N GLY A 103 10.09 -8.74 -2.10
CA GLY A 103 10.31 -9.67 -0.99
C GLY A 103 11.74 -10.18 -0.89
N ASN A 104 12.74 -9.37 -1.26
CA ASN A 104 14.13 -9.79 -1.14
C ASN A 104 14.49 -10.05 0.34
N ARG A 105 14.64 -11.33 0.70
CA ARG A 105 14.86 -11.81 2.08
C ARG A 105 16.13 -11.27 2.75
N THR A 106 17.05 -10.69 1.99
CA THR A 106 18.30 -10.14 2.52
C THR A 106 18.22 -8.66 2.87
N ASN A 107 17.12 -7.97 2.53
CA ASN A 107 17.01 -6.52 2.67
C ASN A 107 15.99 -6.16 3.76
N THR A 108 16.37 -5.23 4.65
CA THR A 108 15.54 -4.72 5.76
C THR A 108 14.25 -4.05 5.26
N TYR A 109 14.21 -3.64 3.99
CA TYR A 109 13.09 -2.95 3.35
C TYR A 109 12.42 -3.86 2.32
N SER A 110 11.67 -4.85 2.81
CA SER A 110 10.95 -5.81 1.99
C SER A 110 9.59 -6.16 2.59
N SER A 111 8.65 -6.55 1.73
CA SER A 111 7.26 -6.88 2.06
C SER A 111 6.79 -8.13 1.35
N HIS A 112 6.01 -8.96 2.04
CA HIS A 112 5.45 -10.17 1.46
C HIS A 112 4.18 -9.87 0.66
N VAL A 113 4.28 -9.98 -0.66
CA VAL A 113 3.13 -9.89 -1.55
C VAL A 113 2.17 -11.05 -1.28
N MET A 114 0.95 -10.73 -0.85
CA MET A 114 -0.06 -11.74 -0.57
C MET A 114 -0.99 -11.94 -1.76
N GLN A 115 -1.49 -13.17 -1.92
CA GLN A 115 -2.54 -13.50 -2.86
C GLN A 115 -3.75 -14.04 -2.11
N TYR A 116 -4.93 -13.54 -2.49
CA TYR A 116 -6.21 -13.99 -1.95
C TYR A 116 -7.10 -14.51 -3.10
N VAL A 117 -7.83 -15.60 -2.84
CA VAL A 117 -8.74 -16.33 -3.75
C VAL A 117 -8.03 -17.38 -4.64
N ASN A 118 -8.83 -18.33 -5.13
CA ASN A 118 -8.44 -19.55 -5.84
C ASN A 118 -7.60 -19.27 -7.10
N THR A 119 -6.51 -20.04 -7.25
CA THR A 119 -5.49 -20.00 -8.31
C THR A 119 -6.00 -20.43 -9.70
N THR A 120 -7.20 -21.00 -9.80
CA THR A 120 -7.80 -21.47 -11.07
C THR A 120 -8.46 -20.36 -11.90
N LEU A 121 -7.92 -19.14 -11.86
CA LEU A 121 -8.31 -18.10 -12.82
C LEU A 121 -7.65 -18.46 -14.17
N ARG A 122 -8.47 -18.83 -15.16
CA ARG A 122 -8.00 -19.38 -16.44
C ARG A 122 -7.32 -18.29 -17.28
N ARG A 123 -6.31 -18.72 -18.04
CA ARG A 123 -5.36 -17.89 -18.82
C ARG A 123 -6.06 -16.79 -19.65
N ASP A 124 -7.08 -17.21 -20.38
CA ASP A 124 -7.85 -16.43 -21.34
C ASP A 124 -8.62 -15.25 -20.70
N PHE A 125 -8.72 -15.18 -19.37
CA PHE A 125 -9.47 -14.14 -18.66
C PHE A 125 -8.63 -12.92 -18.25
N LEU A 126 -7.32 -13.06 -18.08
CA LEU A 126 -6.45 -11.96 -17.59
C LEU A 126 -5.99 -11.03 -18.72
N SER A 127 -5.83 -11.56 -19.93
CA SER A 127 -5.56 -10.80 -21.15
C SER A 127 -6.67 -9.79 -21.49
N ALA A 128 -7.91 -10.03 -21.02
CA ALA A 128 -9.01 -9.10 -21.19
C ALA A 128 -8.93 -7.84 -20.31
N PHE A 129 -8.07 -7.81 -19.27
CA PHE A 129 -7.97 -6.69 -18.32
C PHE A 129 -6.77 -5.80 -18.55
N VAL A 130 -5.72 -6.32 -19.17
CA VAL A 130 -4.54 -5.53 -19.47
C VAL A 130 -4.35 -5.51 -20.97
N ALA A 131 -4.36 -4.31 -21.54
CA ALA A 131 -4.28 -4.13 -22.97
C ALA A 131 -2.99 -4.78 -23.49
N SER A 132 -3.15 -5.74 -24.42
CA SER A 132 -2.04 -6.32 -25.16
C SER A 132 -1.34 -5.21 -25.93
N ASN A 133 -0.05 -5.01 -25.69
CA ASN A 133 0.74 -4.13 -26.54
C ASN A 133 0.83 -4.77 -27.93
N VAL A 134 0.21 -4.11 -28.93
CA VAL A 134 0.20 -4.52 -30.34
C VAL A 134 1.54 -4.23 -31.04
N PHE A 135 2.52 -3.66 -30.34
CA PHE A 135 3.81 -3.34 -30.93
C PHE A 135 4.80 -4.51 -30.78
N PRO A 136 5.19 -5.19 -31.88
CA PRO A 136 6.27 -6.15 -31.84
C PRO A 136 7.58 -5.40 -31.61
N HIS A 137 8.06 -5.36 -30.37
CA HIS A 137 9.44 -5.00 -30.14
C HIS A 137 10.31 -6.10 -30.74
N LYS A 138 11.07 -5.76 -31.79
CA LYS A 138 12.17 -6.59 -32.27
C LYS A 138 13.10 -6.81 -31.07
N SER A 139 13.21 -8.05 -30.63
CA SER A 139 14.13 -8.49 -29.59
C SER A 139 15.56 -8.34 -30.12
N THR A 140 16.11 -7.14 -30.02
CA THR A 140 17.55 -6.93 -30.13
C THR A 140 18.19 -7.17 -28.77
N SER A 141 19.19 -8.05 -28.82
CA SER A 141 20.22 -8.40 -27.83
C SER A 141 19.81 -9.10 -26.54
N THR A 142 20.27 -10.35 -26.48
CA THR A 142 20.75 -11.11 -25.33
C THR A 142 21.79 -10.31 -24.53
N GLU A 143 21.36 -9.29 -23.83
CA GLU A 143 22.08 -8.80 -22.65
C GLU A 143 21.16 -9.09 -21.47
N GLU A 144 21.68 -9.78 -20.45
CA GLU A 144 21.02 -9.85 -19.16
C GLU A 144 20.88 -8.41 -18.65
N VAL A 145 19.78 -7.75 -18.99
CA VAL A 145 19.40 -6.46 -18.44
C VAL A 145 19.26 -6.71 -16.95
N SER A 146 20.34 -6.41 -16.23
CA SER A 146 20.32 -6.37 -14.77
C SER A 146 19.13 -5.50 -14.41
N SER A 147 18.13 -6.12 -13.79
CA SER A 147 16.96 -5.40 -13.28
C SER A 147 17.47 -4.15 -12.57
N PRO A 148 16.98 -2.93 -12.89
CA PRO A 148 17.45 -1.71 -12.26
C PRO A 148 17.46 -1.94 -10.75
N SER A 149 18.61 -1.70 -10.13
CA SER A 149 18.73 -1.85 -8.69
C SER A 149 17.71 -0.94 -8.04
N VAL A 150 16.85 -1.52 -7.20
CA VAL A 150 15.88 -0.76 -6.43
C VAL A 150 16.67 0.14 -5.47
N SER A 151 16.79 1.42 -5.80
CA SER A 151 17.50 2.42 -5.01
C SER A 151 16.52 3.40 -4.35
N GLY A 152 16.91 3.92 -3.19
CA GLY A 152 16.09 4.85 -2.42
C GLY A 152 14.77 4.22 -1.97
N VAL A 153 14.84 3.20 -1.11
CA VAL A 153 13.66 2.54 -0.54
C VAL A 153 13.34 3.12 0.83
N VAL A 154 12.09 3.53 1.05
CA VAL A 154 11.63 4.13 2.31
C VAL A 154 10.29 3.53 2.70
N ASP A 155 10.05 3.35 4.00
CA ASP A 155 8.73 2.95 4.50
C ASP A 155 7.66 3.94 4.02
N GLN A 156 6.54 3.44 3.51
CA GLN A 156 5.48 4.31 2.99
C GLN A 156 4.93 5.28 4.04
N ARG A 157 4.98 4.93 5.33
CA ARG A 157 4.60 5.83 6.42
C ARG A 157 5.56 7.01 6.58
N ASP A 158 6.81 6.85 6.17
CA ASP A 158 7.88 7.83 6.37
C ASP A 158 8.22 8.60 5.09
N ALA A 159 7.68 8.20 3.93
CA ALA A 159 7.87 8.91 2.66
C ALA A 159 7.49 10.41 2.74
N ASN A 160 6.42 10.76 3.47
CA ASN A 160 6.05 12.17 3.69
C ASN A 160 7.04 12.91 4.60
N LEU A 161 7.62 12.24 5.58
CA LEU A 161 8.64 12.84 6.45
C LEU A 161 9.92 13.12 5.64
N LEU A 162 10.31 12.18 4.77
CA LEU A 162 11.39 12.39 3.81
C LEU A 162 11.11 13.60 2.92
N HIS A 163 9.86 13.75 2.46
CA HIS A 163 9.48 14.90 1.65
C HIS A 163 9.73 16.23 2.36
N PHE A 164 9.17 16.41 3.56
CA PHE A 164 9.38 17.64 4.33
C PHE A 164 10.86 17.87 4.66
N ARG A 165 11.61 16.80 4.95
CA ARG A 165 13.04 16.87 5.20
C ARG A 165 13.80 17.37 3.98
N ASN A 166 13.45 16.93 2.77
CA ASN A 166 14.19 17.23 1.54
C ASN A 166 13.67 18.46 0.79
N ASN A 167 12.49 18.98 1.14
CA ASN A 167 11.87 20.09 0.43
C ASN A 167 12.59 21.44 0.68
N GLY A 168 12.87 22.17 -0.41
CA GLY A 168 13.47 23.51 -0.38
C GLY A 168 15.02 23.54 -0.33
N PRO A 169 15.66 24.55 -0.95
CA PRO A 169 17.12 24.76 -0.85
C PRO A 169 17.58 25.07 0.58
N VAL A 170 18.80 24.65 0.95
CA VAL A 170 19.37 24.95 2.27
C VAL A 170 19.41 26.47 2.50
N GLY A 171 18.93 26.92 3.66
CA GLY A 171 18.87 28.34 4.03
C GLY A 171 17.69 29.13 3.46
N SER A 172 16.84 28.52 2.62
CA SER A 172 15.66 29.18 2.05
C SER A 172 14.48 29.27 3.04
N LEU A 173 13.53 30.17 2.75
CA LEU A 173 12.28 30.29 3.51
C LEU A 173 11.43 29.02 3.33
N GLU A 174 11.45 28.42 2.15
CA GLU A 174 10.79 27.15 1.84
C GLU A 174 11.31 26.03 2.74
N LYS A 175 12.64 25.94 2.91
CA LYS A 175 13.26 24.94 3.80
C LYS A 175 12.88 25.15 5.26
N LEU A 176 12.79 26.40 5.71
CA LEU A 176 12.31 26.72 7.06
C LEU A 176 10.85 26.29 7.26
N LYS A 177 9.98 26.55 6.27
CA LYS A 177 8.58 26.12 6.30
C LYS A 177 8.45 24.60 6.31
N ALA A 178 9.21 23.92 5.45
CA ALA A 178 9.22 22.46 5.38
C ALA A 178 9.70 21.82 6.68
N LYS A 179 10.72 22.41 7.33
CA LYS A 179 11.17 21.97 8.66
C LYS A 179 10.06 22.08 9.72
N ARG A 180 9.30 23.19 9.74
CA ARG A 180 8.15 23.32 10.65
C ARG A 180 7.11 22.24 10.39
N GLN A 181 6.75 21.99 9.13
CA GLN A 181 5.81 20.93 8.77
C GLN A 181 6.28 19.53 9.20
N LEU A 182 7.60 19.28 9.11
CA LEU A 182 8.19 18.04 9.59
C LEU A 182 8.04 17.91 11.12
N ASP A 183 8.38 18.96 11.86
CA ASP A 183 8.29 18.99 13.32
C ASP A 183 6.82 18.84 13.80
N ASP A 184 5.89 19.50 13.12
CA ASP A 184 4.45 19.42 13.39
C ASP A 184 3.92 18.00 13.15
N GLU A 185 4.28 17.37 12.03
CA GLU A 185 3.85 16.01 11.70
C GLU A 185 4.43 14.97 12.67
N ILE A 186 5.70 15.11 13.07
CA ILE A 186 6.33 14.25 14.09
C ILE A 186 5.62 14.41 15.43
N SER A 187 5.34 15.66 15.83
CA SER A 187 4.66 15.97 17.09
C SER A 187 3.24 15.40 17.10
N ARG A 188 2.51 15.54 15.99
CA ARG A 188 1.18 14.97 15.80
C ARG A 188 1.20 13.43 15.93
N ARG A 189 2.15 12.75 15.28
CA ARG A 189 2.31 11.28 15.39
C ARG A 189 2.58 10.84 16.81
N LYS A 190 3.54 11.50 17.49
CA LYS A 190 3.85 11.24 18.91
C LYS A 190 2.63 11.41 19.79
N HIS A 191 1.85 12.47 19.58
CA HIS A 191 0.64 12.72 20.35
C HIS A 191 -0.39 11.60 20.19
N VAL A 192 -0.64 11.13 18.96
CA VAL A 192 -1.53 10.00 18.69
C VAL A 192 -1.02 8.72 19.36
N ASP A 193 0.27 8.41 19.22
CA ASP A 193 0.89 7.22 19.82
C ASP A 193 0.79 7.24 21.35
N CYS A 194 1.08 8.38 21.98
CA CYS A 194 0.94 8.57 23.42
C CYS A 194 -0.52 8.38 23.86
N SER A 195 -1.46 8.96 23.13
CA SER A 195 -2.89 8.91 23.47
C SER A 195 -3.45 7.49 23.36
N ILE A 196 -3.13 6.75 22.29
CA ILE A 196 -3.54 5.34 22.14
C ILE A 196 -2.95 4.48 23.27
N ASN A 197 -1.68 4.69 23.62
CA ASN A 197 -1.04 3.99 24.72
C ASN A 197 -1.68 4.31 26.08
N GLN A 198 -2.06 5.57 26.32
CA GLN A 198 -2.76 5.98 27.53
C GLN A 198 -4.15 5.33 27.62
N ILE A 199 -4.93 5.37 26.53
CA ILE A 199 -6.24 4.71 26.45
C ILE A 199 -6.10 3.21 26.75
N GLY A 200 -5.11 2.53 26.14
CA GLY A 200 -4.86 1.11 26.42
C GLY A 200 -4.53 0.84 27.89
N LYS A 201 -3.72 1.70 28.52
CA LYS A 201 -3.38 1.58 29.95
C LYS A 201 -4.60 1.79 30.84
N LEU A 202 -5.48 2.73 30.50
CA LEU A 202 -6.72 2.98 31.23
C LEU A 202 -7.69 1.80 31.11
N LEU A 203 -7.85 1.24 29.91
CA LEU A 203 -8.82 0.16 29.65
C LEU A 203 -8.35 -1.21 30.13
N PHE A 204 -7.05 -1.52 29.99
CA PHE A 204 -6.52 -2.87 30.21
C PHE A 204 -5.49 -2.96 31.34
N GLY A 205 -5.10 -1.82 31.92
CA GLY A 205 -4.05 -1.72 32.94
C GLY A 205 -2.64 -1.76 32.35
N GLN A 206 -1.68 -1.25 33.13
CA GLN A 206 -0.27 -1.06 32.71
C GLN A 206 0.38 -2.34 32.15
N LYS A 207 0.15 -3.50 32.79
CA LYS A 207 0.80 -4.77 32.44
C LYS A 207 0.24 -5.41 31.16
N LYS A 208 -1.06 -5.24 30.88
CA LYS A 208 -1.74 -5.94 29.77
C LYS A 208 -1.94 -5.05 28.55
N SER A 209 -1.91 -3.72 28.70
CA SER A 209 -2.14 -2.75 27.62
C SER A 209 -1.38 -3.08 26.34
N LEU A 210 -0.03 -3.16 26.41
CA LEU A 210 0.79 -3.42 25.22
C LEU A 210 0.50 -4.78 24.60
N LYS A 211 0.26 -5.81 25.42
CA LYS A 211 -0.07 -7.15 24.94
C LYS A 211 -1.41 -7.17 24.20
N VAL A 212 -2.39 -6.37 24.62
CA VAL A 212 -3.70 -6.29 23.95
C VAL A 212 -3.62 -5.43 22.69
N LEU A 213 -2.98 -4.26 22.76
CA LEU A 213 -2.89 -3.31 21.63
C LEU A 213 -2.04 -3.86 20.48
N ASN A 214 -0.96 -4.58 20.77
CA ASN A 214 -0.05 -5.12 19.76
C ASN A 214 -0.37 -6.56 19.38
N ASN A 215 -1.51 -7.11 19.83
CA ASN A 215 -1.89 -8.46 19.47
C ASN A 215 -2.34 -8.52 18.01
N VAL A 216 -1.64 -9.34 17.22
CA VAL A 216 -2.03 -9.65 15.86
C VAL A 216 -2.73 -11.00 15.82
N ARG A 217 -3.90 -11.03 15.19
CA ARG A 217 -4.67 -12.27 14.96
C ARG A 217 -3.94 -13.18 13.97
N SER A 218 -4.15 -14.49 14.10
CA SER A 218 -3.51 -15.46 13.21
C SER A 218 -3.87 -15.21 11.73
N PRO A 219 -2.94 -15.50 10.80
CA PRO A 219 -3.18 -15.30 9.37
C PRO A 219 -4.49 -15.93 8.88
N GLY A 220 -5.23 -15.19 8.06
CA GLY A 220 -6.53 -15.61 7.52
C GLY A 220 -7.74 -15.25 8.39
N GLN A 221 -7.54 -14.82 9.64
CA GLN A 221 -8.61 -14.26 10.46
C GLN A 221 -8.91 -12.81 10.08
N ALA A 222 -10.15 -12.37 10.29
CA ALA A 222 -10.51 -10.97 10.13
C ALA A 222 -9.91 -10.14 11.28
N VAL A 223 -9.50 -8.90 10.99
CA VAL A 223 -8.88 -7.98 11.97
C VAL A 223 -9.80 -7.71 13.17
N VAL A 224 -11.11 -7.61 12.94
CA VAL A 224 -12.13 -7.45 13.99
C VAL A 224 -13.35 -8.32 13.69
N ASP A 225 -14.07 -8.69 14.75
CA ASP A 225 -15.33 -9.44 14.64
C ASP A 225 -16.50 -8.50 14.36
N ASP A 226 -16.60 -7.40 15.13
CA ASP A 226 -17.63 -6.37 14.95
C ASP A 226 -17.05 -5.09 14.32
N TRP A 227 -17.23 -4.99 13.00
CA TRP A 227 -16.86 -3.81 12.24
C TRP A 227 -17.72 -2.56 12.52
N HIS A 228 -18.92 -2.72 13.09
CA HIS A 228 -19.75 -1.59 13.53
C HIS A 228 -19.19 -1.00 14.83
N CYS A 229 -18.80 -1.87 15.77
CA CYS A 229 -18.07 -1.47 16.98
C CYS A 229 -16.78 -0.71 16.62
N LEU A 230 -15.96 -1.24 15.70
CA LEU A 230 -14.75 -0.55 15.24
C LEU A 230 -15.04 0.86 14.69
N LYS A 231 -16.05 1.00 13.81
CA LYS A 231 -16.44 2.30 13.26
C LYS A 231 -16.92 3.27 14.34
N LYS A 232 -17.66 2.76 15.33
CA LYS A 232 -18.11 3.55 16.48
C LYS A 232 -16.97 3.98 17.39
N LEU A 233 -15.91 3.17 17.53
CA LEU A 233 -14.73 3.54 18.30
C LEU A 233 -13.95 4.66 17.60
N LEU A 234 -13.79 4.56 16.28
CA LEU A 234 -12.95 5.50 15.51
C LEU A 234 -13.66 6.83 15.20
N ARG A 235 -14.99 6.86 15.14
CA ARG A 235 -15.75 8.09 14.88
C ARG A 235 -15.51 9.19 15.95
N PRO A 236 -15.67 8.94 17.26
CA PRO A 236 -15.38 9.90 18.31
C PRO A 236 -13.89 10.20 18.43
N SER A 237 -13.00 9.22 18.20
CA SER A 237 -11.55 9.46 18.26
C SER A 237 -11.11 10.53 17.25
N ILE A 238 -11.68 10.55 16.05
CA ILE A 238 -11.41 11.62 15.08
C ILE A 238 -11.80 13.00 15.63
N TYR A 239 -12.92 13.11 16.38
CA TYR A 239 -13.35 14.37 16.99
C TYR A 239 -12.53 14.77 18.22
N ILE A 240 -12.15 13.81 19.09
CA ILE A 240 -11.32 14.07 20.28
C ILE A 240 -9.92 14.54 19.87
N PHE A 241 -9.37 14.02 18.76
CA PHE A 241 -8.08 14.49 18.23
C PHE A 241 -8.17 15.82 17.46
N THR A 242 -9.36 16.22 16.98
CA THR A 242 -9.57 17.54 16.36
C THR A 242 -9.94 18.64 17.36
N GLU A 243 -10.53 18.32 18.51
CA GLU A 243 -10.92 19.32 19.54
C GLU A 243 -9.79 19.68 20.52
N ILE A 244 -8.61 19.05 20.40
CA ILE A 244 -7.39 19.40 21.16
C ILE A 244 -6.41 20.25 20.30
N LEU A 245 -6.82 20.63 19.08
CA LEU A 245 -6.15 21.63 18.23
C LEU A 245 -6.88 22.97 18.32
#